data_AF-A0A314W966-F1
#
_entry.id   AF-A0A314W966-F1
#
_cell.length_a   1.000
_cell.length_b   1.000
_cell.length_c   1.000
_cell.angle_alpha   90.00
_cell.angle_beta   90.00
_cell.angle_gamma   90.00
#
_symmetry.space_group_name_H-M   'P 1'
#
loop_
_entity.id
_entity.type
_entity.pdbx_description
1 polymer ?
#
loop_
_entity_poly.entity_id
_entity_poly.type
_entity_poly.pdbx_seq_one_letter_code
_entity_poly.pdbx_strand_id
1 'polypeptide(L)' 'SNKGDPFELIFMDPPYGKSLGEKSFKNVLKGNWIKEHSLIVWEENAVVSNIAGGNILETRKYGETVLSFVEVMI' A
#
# COMPACT_ATOMS: atom_id res chain seq x y z
N SER A 1 0.16 -9.36 18.49
CA SER A 1 0.45 -7.95 18.20
C SER A 1 1.93 -7.80 17.88
N ASN A 2 2.28 -6.93 16.96
CA ASN A 2 3.68 -6.58 16.71
C ASN A 2 4.17 -5.73 17.90
N LYS A 3 5.40 -5.98 18.39
CA LYS A 3 5.92 -5.36 19.62
C LYS A 3 6.86 -4.17 19.38
N GLY A 4 7.12 -3.81 18.12
CA GLY A 4 7.94 -2.66 17.74
C GLY A 4 7.10 -1.42 17.44
N ASP A 5 7.77 -0.28 17.28
CA ASP A 5 7.14 0.96 16.83
C ASP A 5 6.52 0.77 15.43
N PRO A 6 5.40 1.44 15.12
CA PRO A 6 4.80 1.37 13.80
C PRO A 6 5.76 1.87 12.71
N PHE A 7 5.71 1.25 11.55
CA PHE A 7 6.45 1.65 10.36
C PHE A 7 5.83 2.90 9.73
N GLU A 8 6.69 3.76 9.19
CA GLU A 8 6.30 4.99 8.49
C GLU A 8 6.47 4.88 6.97
N LEU A 9 7.16 3.83 6.50
CA LEU A 9 7.33 3.47 5.10
C LEU A 9 7.15 1.95 4.93
N ILE A 10 6.28 1.55 4.01
CA ILE A 10 6.01 0.14 3.69
C ILE A 10 6.12 -0.09 2.19
N PHE A 11 6.82 -1.15 1.80
CA PHE A 11 6.82 -1.66 0.42
C PHE A 11 5.86 -2.82 0.31
N MET A 12 4.97 -2.78 -0.68
CA MET A 12 3.99 -3.81 -0.94
C MET A 12 4.11 -4.30 -2.39
N ASP A 13 4.64 -5.52 -2.55
CA ASP A 13 4.79 -6.22 -3.83
C ASP A 13 3.97 -7.53 -3.79
N PRO A 14 2.63 -7.45 -3.94
CA PRO A 14 1.75 -8.61 -3.97
C PRO A 14 1.91 -9.37 -5.29
N PRO A 15 1.66 -10.69 -5.32
CA PRO A 15 1.60 -11.43 -6.58
C PRO A 15 0.56 -10.84 -7.52
N TYR A 16 1.00 -10.39 -8.71
CA TYR A 16 0.16 -9.64 -9.64
C TYR A 16 -1.09 -10.38 -10.08
N GLY A 17 -2.15 -9.62 -10.38
CA GLY A 17 -3.37 -10.15 -11.00
C GLY A 17 -4.19 -11.10 -10.13
N LYS A 18 -3.90 -11.18 -8.82
CA LYS A 18 -4.63 -12.02 -7.86
C LYS A 18 -5.55 -11.23 -6.92
N SER A 19 -5.72 -9.92 -7.15
CA SER A 19 -6.44 -9.01 -6.25
C SER A 19 -5.94 -9.07 -4.80
N LEU A 20 -4.68 -9.45 -4.60
CA LEU A 20 -4.08 -9.59 -3.28
C LEU A 20 -3.58 -8.26 -2.72
N GLY A 21 -3.28 -7.27 -3.56
CA GLY A 21 -2.80 -5.97 -3.11
C GLY A 21 -3.79 -5.24 -2.19
N GLU A 22 -5.07 -5.16 -2.55
CA GLU A 22 -6.09 -4.54 -1.66
C GLU A 22 -6.26 -5.30 -0.35
N LYS A 23 -6.15 -6.64 -0.40
CA LYS A 23 -6.24 -7.48 0.79
C LYS A 23 -5.04 -7.25 1.71
N SER A 24 -3.85 -7.13 1.14
CA SER A 24 -2.62 -6.80 1.86
C SER A 24 -2.70 -5.41 2.49
N PHE A 25 -3.15 -4.39 1.74
CA PHE A 25 -3.37 -3.04 2.27
C PHE A 25 -4.33 -3.04 3.47
N LYS A 26 -5.49 -3.70 3.35
CA LYS A 26 -6.46 -3.86 4.47
C LYS A 26 -5.86 -4.56 5.69
N ASN A 27 -4.96 -5.52 5.49
CA ASN A 27 -4.30 -6.21 6.60
C ASN A 27 -3.25 -5.33 7.28
N VAL A 28 -2.50 -4.53 6.52
CA VAL A 28 -1.55 -3.55 7.04
C VAL A 28 -2.25 -2.55 7.97
N LEU A 29 -3.40 -2.00 7.52
CA LEU A 29 -4.20 -1.07 8.31
C LEU A 29 -4.73 -1.68 9.63
N LYS A 30 -5.05 -2.98 9.65
CA LYS A 30 -5.57 -3.67 10.84
C LYS A 30 -4.48 -4.10 11.83
N GLY A 31 -3.22 -4.15 11.41
CA GLY A 31 -2.15 -4.79 12.15
C GLY A 31 -1.58 -3.98 13.33
N ASN A 32 -1.93 -2.69 13.46
CA ASN A 32 -1.18 -1.70 14.24
C ASN A 32 0.30 -1.59 13.80
N TRP A 33 0.59 -1.93 12.54
CA TRP A 33 1.96 -1.89 12.00
C TRP A 33 2.32 -0.55 11.39
N ILE A 34 1.36 0.35 11.24
CA ILE A 34 1.48 1.59 10.49
C ILE A 34 0.80 2.73 11.25
N LYS A 35 1.27 3.96 11.06
CA LYS A 35 0.63 5.18 11.56
C LYS A 35 -0.17 5.86 10.45
N GLU A 36 -1.12 6.69 10.82
CA GLU A 36 -1.66 7.73 9.94
C GLU A 36 -0.50 8.55 9.33
N HIS A 37 -0.67 9.00 8.09
CA HIS A 37 0.32 9.69 7.26
C HIS A 37 1.56 8.88 6.87
N SER A 38 1.60 7.57 7.14
CA SER A 38 2.67 6.71 6.64
C SER A 38 2.56 6.50 5.13
N LEU A 39 3.70 6.27 4.49
CA LEU A 39 3.80 6.05 3.05
C LEU A 39 3.83 4.56 2.72
N ILE A 40 3.01 4.15 1.75
CA ILE A 40 3.06 2.84 1.13
C ILE A 40 3.49 2.98 -0.33
N VAL A 41 4.51 2.23 -0.73
CA VAL A 41 4.90 2.04 -2.13
C VAL A 41 4.33 0.70 -2.58
N TRP A 42 3.30 0.74 -3.40
CA TRP A 42 2.58 -0.42 -3.89
C TRP A 42 2.94 -0.69 -5.35
N GLU A 43 3.51 -1.86 -5.61
CA GLU A 43 3.79 -2.38 -6.94
C GLU A 43 2.66 -3.28 -7.48
N GLU A 44 2.19 -3.04 -8.71
CA GLU A 44 1.17 -3.86 -9.38
C GLU A 44 1.39 -3.81 -10.90
N ASN A 45 0.74 -4.69 -11.67
CA ASN A 45 0.75 -4.62 -13.14
C ASN A 45 -0.39 -3.75 -13.73
N ALA A 46 -1.19 -3.11 -12.87
CA ALA A 46 -2.33 -2.29 -13.22
C ALA A 46 -2.43 -1.06 -12.31
N VAL A 47 -3.12 -0.03 -12.77
CA VAL A 47 -3.36 1.19 -11.97
C VAL A 47 -4.30 0.87 -10.82
N VAL A 48 -3.87 1.18 -9.60
CA VAL A 48 -4.71 1.08 -8.41
C VAL A 48 -5.56 2.35 -8.27
N SER A 49 -6.81 2.22 -7.84
CA SER A 49 -7.71 3.36 -7.59
C SER A 49 -8.66 3.05 -6.43
N ASN A 50 -9.27 4.08 -5.84
CA ASN A 50 -10.32 3.95 -4.81
C ASN A 50 -9.92 3.09 -3.60
N ILE A 51 -8.70 3.26 -3.09
CA ILE A 51 -8.20 2.52 -1.94
C ILE A 51 -8.81 3.07 -0.64
N ALA A 52 -9.74 2.34 -0.04
CA ALA A 52 -10.32 2.75 1.24
C ALA A 52 -9.26 2.86 2.35
N GLY A 53 -9.16 4.02 3.00
CA GLY A 53 -8.15 4.30 4.03
C GLY A 53 -6.77 4.72 3.47
N GLY A 54 -6.66 4.91 2.15
CA GLY A 54 -5.44 5.39 1.50
C GLY A 54 -5.72 6.53 0.51
N ASN A 55 -4.82 7.50 0.48
CA ASN A 55 -4.81 8.59 -0.51
C ASN A 55 -3.67 8.35 -1.50
N ILE A 56 -3.98 8.21 -2.79
CA ILE A 56 -2.94 8.01 -3.81
C ILE A 56 -2.30 9.36 -4.12
N LEU A 57 -1.04 9.52 -3.73
CA LEU A 57 -0.27 10.74 -3.95
C LEU A 57 0.31 10.79 -5.37
N GLU A 58 0.81 9.66 -5.85
CA GLU A 58 1.49 9.56 -7.13
C GLU A 58 1.34 8.15 -7.72
N THR A 59 1.36 8.06 -9.05
CA THR A 59 1.49 6.78 -9.76
C THR A 59 2.52 6.92 -10.88
N ARG A 60 3.46 5.98 -10.92
CA ARG A 60 4.53 5.90 -11.94
C ARG A 60 4.42 4.58 -12.68
N LYS A 61 4.67 4.58 -13.99
CA LYS A 61 4.67 3.37 -14.82
C LYS A 61 6.06 3.13 -15.42
N TYR A 62 6.56 1.91 -15.26
CA TYR A 62 7.85 1.43 -15.76
C TYR A 62 7.64 0.11 -16.51
N GLY A 63 7.50 0.18 -17.84
CA GLY A 63 7.14 -1.00 -18.64
C GLY A 63 5.76 -1.53 -18.26
N GLU A 64 5.70 -2.77 -17.77
CA GLU A 64 4.46 -3.40 -17.27
C GLU A 64 4.21 -3.14 -15.79
N THR A 65 5.21 -2.63 -15.07
CA THR A 65 5.12 -2.34 -13.64
C THR A 65 4.51 -0.96 -13.40
N VAL A 66 3.58 -0.88 -12.45
CA VAL A 66 2.97 0.35 -11.95
C VAL A 66 3.31 0.47 -10.47
N LEU A 67 3.94 1.58 -10.08
CA LEU A 67 4.18 1.94 -8.69
C LEU A 67 3.18 3.02 -8.28
N SER A 68 2.39 2.75 -7.24
CA SER A 68 1.50 3.71 -6.60
C SER A 68 2.05 4.09 -5.23
N PHE A 69 2.18 5.40 -4.99
CA PHE A 69 2.56 5.98 -3.71
C PHE A 69 1.29 6.37 -2.97
N VAL A 70 1.04 5.74 -1.84
CA VAL A 70 -0.23 5.83 -1.09
C VAL A 70 0.05 6.32 0.32
N GLU A 71 -0.52 7.45 0.69
CA GLU A 71 -0.55 7.93 2.07
C GLU A 71 -1.67 7.22 2.84
N VAL A 72 -1.38 6.77 4.05
CA VAL A 72 -2.39 6.18 4.94
C VAL A 72 -3.16 7.26 5.68
N MET A 73 -4.48 7.16 5.66
CA MET A 73 -5.38 8.20 6.17
C MET A 73 -6.13 7.79 7.44
N ILE A 74 -5.74 6.68 8.09
CA ILE A 74 -6.41 6.12 9.28
C ILE A 74 -5.42 5.52 10.28
#